data_AF-A0A1G0IIX5-F1
#
_entry.id   AF-A0A1G0IIX5-F1
#
_cell.length_a   1.000
_cell.length_b   1.000
_cell.length_c   1.000
_cell.angle_alpha   90.00
_cell.angle_beta   90.00
_cell.angle_gamma   90.00
#
_symmetry.space_group_name_H-M   'P 1'
#
loop_
_entity.id
_entity.type
_entity.pdbx_description
1 polymer ?
#
loop_
_entity_poly.entity_id
_entity_poly.type
_entity_poly.pdbx_seq_one_letter_code
_entity_poly.pdbx_strand_id
1 'polypeptide(L)'
;MTNILLFESQHVRRIWNDNDQKWYFSIQDVLFVLTDSSDIKQYIKKMRNRDSELNSNWGTICTLVEMGATDGKKRKIQAATTEGLFRIIQSVTSSKAEPFKRWLAKVGYERIEVETLSS
;
A
#
# COMPACT_ATOMS: atom_id res chain seq x y z
N MET A 1 15.62 -1.71 -4.65
CA MET A 1 15.77 -2.08 -3.22
C MET A 1 14.42 -1.93 -2.52
N THR A 2 14.06 -2.82 -1.59
CA THR A 2 12.84 -2.65 -0.78
C THR A 2 13.11 -1.57 0.26
N ASN A 3 12.23 -0.58 0.33
CA ASN A 3 12.31 0.53 1.27
C ASN A 3 11.18 0.41 2.29
N ILE A 4 11.46 0.72 3.54
CA ILE A 4 10.51 0.58 4.64
C ILE A 4 10.16 1.97 5.14
N LEU A 5 8.86 2.24 5.22
CA LEU A 5 8.33 3.44 5.83
C LEU A 5 7.74 3.15 7.20
N LEU A 6 7.69 4.17 8.06
CA LEU A 6 7.10 4.09 9.39
C LEU A 6 5.83 4.95 9.45
N PHE A 7 4.73 4.35 9.89
CA PHE A 7 3.50 5.02 10.28
C PHE A 7 3.10 4.53 11.67
N GLU A 8 3.03 5.43 12.67
CA GLU A 8 2.67 5.08 14.06
C GLU A 8 3.43 3.86 14.61
N SER A 9 4.75 3.80 14.36
CA SER A 9 5.64 2.67 14.74
C SER A 9 5.40 1.35 14.01
N GLN A 10 4.52 1.34 13.00
CA GLN A 10 4.30 0.19 12.13
C GLN A 10 5.01 0.35 10.79
N HIS A 11 5.53 -0.75 10.27
CA HIS A 11 6.31 -0.79 9.04
C HIS A 11 5.42 -0.99 7.83
N VAL A 12 5.57 -0.12 6.82
CA VAL A 12 4.94 -0.27 5.51
C VAL A 12 6.04 -0.49 4.47
N ARG A 13 6.10 -1.70 3.90
CA ARG A 13 7.07 -2.01 2.83
C ARG A 13 6.62 -1.39 1.52
N ARG A 14 7.58 -0.79 0.83
CA ARG A 14 7.43 -0.31 -0.54
C ARG A 14 8.60 -0.71 -1.42
N ILE A 15 8.39 -0.75 -2.72
CA ILE A 15 9.45 -0.94 -3.71
C ILE A 15 9.21 -0.01 -4.90
N TRP A 16 10.30 0.50 -5.45
CA TRP A 16 10.28 1.22 -6.71
C TRP A 16 10.25 0.20 -7.84
N ASN A 17 9.35 0.41 -8.80
CA ASN A 17 9.30 -0.35 -10.04
C ASN A 17 9.76 0.54 -11.18
N ASP A 18 10.91 0.19 -11.77
CA ASP A 18 11.54 0.94 -12.85
C ASP A 18 10.74 0.90 -14.16
N ASN A 19 9.93 -0.14 -14.39
CA ASN A 19 9.12 -0.22 -15.62
C ASN A 19 7.97 0.79 -15.60
N ASP A 20 7.31 0.92 -14.45
CA ASP A 20 6.15 1.79 -14.31
C ASP A 20 6.50 3.18 -13.78
N GLN A 21 7.76 3.39 -13.38
CA GLN A 21 8.25 4.59 -12.67
C GLN A 21 7.34 4.93 -11.48
N LYS A 22 6.94 3.90 -10.72
CA LYS A 22 5.96 4.02 -9.62
C LYS A 22 6.40 3.24 -8.39
N TRP A 23 6.00 3.75 -7.24
CA TRP A 23 6.12 3.05 -5.96
C TRP A 23 4.95 2.11 -5.75
N TYR A 24 5.28 0.87 -5.40
CA TYR A 24 4.34 -0.16 -4.99
C TYR A 24 4.46 -0.41 -3.51
N PHE A 25 3.33 -0.48 -2.82
CA PHE A 25 3.23 -0.66 -1.38
C PHE A 25 2.57 -2.01 -1.06
N SER A 26 3.06 -2.70 -0.03
CA SER A 26 2.45 -3.96 0.40
C SER A 26 1.04 -3.73 0.92
N ILE A 27 0.05 -4.36 0.29
CA ILE A 27 -1.35 -4.26 0.72
C ILE A 27 -1.54 -4.88 2.10
N GLN A 28 -0.80 -5.96 2.38
CA GLN A 28 -0.89 -6.63 3.66
C GLN A 28 -0.45 -5.72 4.81
N ASP A 29 0.68 -5.02 4.64
CA ASP A 29 1.20 -4.10 5.64
C ASP A 29 0.24 -2.92 5.83
N VAL A 30 -0.26 -2.34 4.74
CA VAL A 30 -1.21 -1.21 4.80
C VAL A 30 -2.50 -1.61 5.52
N LEU A 31 -3.10 -2.75 5.17
CA LEU A 31 -4.32 -3.20 5.83
C LEU A 31 -4.09 -3.58 7.29
N PHE A 32 -2.92 -4.12 7.62
CA PHE A 32 -2.54 -4.37 9.01
C PHE A 32 -2.48 -3.07 9.80
N VAL A 33 -1.79 -2.06 9.30
CA VAL A 33 -1.73 -0.72 9.91
C VAL A 33 -3.11 -0.13 10.11
N LEU A 34 -3.98 -0.26 9.11
CA LEU A 34 -5.31 0.34 9.14
C LEU A 34 -6.28 -0.40 10.08
N THR A 35 -6.14 -1.70 10.26
CA THR A 35 -7.20 -2.52 10.89
C THR A 35 -6.75 -3.24 12.15
N ASP A 36 -5.44 -3.29 12.43
CA ASP A 36 -4.79 -4.14 13.43
C ASP A 36 -5.24 -5.62 13.37
N SER A 37 -5.77 -6.06 12.22
CA SER A 37 -6.33 -7.39 12.08
C SER A 37 -5.22 -8.41 11.86
N SER A 38 -5.22 -9.47 12.66
CA SER A 38 -4.31 -10.61 12.47
C SER A 38 -4.66 -11.47 11.25
N ASP A 39 -5.91 -11.42 10.77
CA ASP A 39 -6.38 -12.16 9.59
C ASP A 39 -6.73 -11.21 8.42
N ILE A 40 -5.67 -10.63 7.84
CA ILE A 40 -5.77 -9.72 6.69
C ILE A 40 -6.41 -10.38 5.48
N LYS A 41 -6.19 -11.69 5.26
CA LYS A 41 -6.77 -12.41 4.12
C LYS A 41 -8.30 -12.45 4.23
N GLN A 42 -8.82 -12.77 5.41
CA GLN A 42 -10.26 -12.72 5.65
C GLN A 42 -10.80 -11.29 5.57
N TYR A 43 -10.05 -10.30 6.08
CA TYR A 43 -10.43 -8.89 5.96
C TYR A 43 -10.59 -8.47 4.49
N ILE A 44 -9.61 -8.76 3.63
CA ILE A 44 -9.66 -8.47 2.19
C ILE A 44 -10.88 -9.12 1.55
N LYS A 45 -11.15 -10.39 1.86
CA LYS A 45 -12.33 -11.10 1.32
C LYS A 45 -13.62 -10.39 1.70
N LYS A 46 -13.78 -10.02 2.98
CA LYS A 46 -14.97 -9.30 3.47
C LYS A 46 -15.07 -7.90 2.85
N MET A 47 -13.95 -7.18 2.72
CA MET A 47 -13.88 -5.85 2.10
C MET A 47 -14.32 -5.89 0.64
N ARG A 48 -13.78 -6.82 -0.15
CA ARG A 48 -14.16 -7.03 -1.55
C ARG A 48 -15.63 -7.44 -1.72
N ASN A 49 -16.17 -8.22 -0.80
CA ASN A 49 -17.59 -8.58 -0.86
C ASN A 49 -18.52 -7.38 -0.61
N ARG A 50 -18.08 -6.37 0.15
CA ARG A 50 -18.86 -5.15 0.41
C ARG A 50 -18.75 -4.13 -0.73
N ASP A 51 -17.66 -4.14 -1.48
CA ASP A 51 -17.39 -3.20 -2.58
C ASP A 51 -17.20 -3.97 -3.89
N SER A 52 -18.29 -4.11 -4.64
CA SER A 52 -18.35 -4.86 -5.89
C SER A 52 -17.47 -4.25 -6.98
N GLU A 53 -17.31 -2.93 -7.01
CA GLU A 53 -16.47 -2.23 -7.97
C GLU A 53 -14.98 -2.46 -7.67
N LEU A 54 -14.58 -2.36 -6.40
CA LEU A 54 -13.22 -2.73 -5.97
C LEU A 54 -12.95 -4.20 -6.28
N ASN A 55 -13.92 -5.08 -6.04
CA ASN A 55 -13.77 -6.50 -6.29
C ASN A 55 -13.53 -6.82 -7.76
N SER A 56 -14.29 -6.14 -8.64
CA SER A 56 -14.20 -6.32 -10.10
C SER A 56 -12.84 -5.85 -10.64
N ASN A 57 -12.29 -4.79 -10.04
CA ASN A 57 -11.02 -4.20 -10.44
C ASN A 57 -9.81 -4.67 -9.60
N TRP A 58 -10.00 -5.66 -8.71
CA TRP A 58 -8.97 -6.05 -7.74
C TRP A 58 -7.65 -6.46 -8.41
N GLY A 59 -7.70 -7.23 -9.49
CA GLY A 59 -6.50 -7.67 -10.22
C GLY A 59 -5.74 -6.54 -10.90
N THR A 60 -6.43 -5.46 -11.28
CA THR A 60 -5.83 -4.27 -11.88
C THR A 60 -5.22 -3.37 -10.80
N ILE A 61 -5.90 -3.22 -9.67
CA ILE A 61 -5.48 -2.37 -8.55
C ILE A 61 -4.31 -3.03 -7.78
N CYS A 62 -4.36 -4.34 -7.62
CA CYS A 62 -3.46 -5.13 -6.79
C CYS A 62 -2.62 -6.06 -7.64
N THR A 63 -1.37 -5.70 -7.89
CA THR A 63 -0.43 -6.51 -8.68
C THR A 63 0.49 -7.32 -7.77
N LEU A 64 1.07 -8.38 -8.32
CA LEU A 64 2.08 -9.16 -7.62
C LEU A 64 3.46 -8.56 -7.91
N VAL A 65 4.09 -8.01 -6.88
CA VAL A 65 5.42 -7.40 -6.99
C VAL A 65 6.40 -8.19 -6.13
N GLU A 66 7.60 -8.42 -6.64
CA GLU A 66 8.67 -9.03 -5.86
C GLU A 66 9.21 -8.03 -4.84
N MET A 67 9.02 -8.35 -3.56
CA MET A 67 9.51 -7.55 -2.45
C MET A 67 10.33 -8.43 -1.50
N GLY A 68 11.31 -7.82 -0.84
CA GLY A 68 12.03 -8.48 0.25
C GLY A 68 11.09 -8.75 1.42
N ALA A 69 11.06 -10.00 1.88
CA ALA A 69 10.48 -10.35 3.16
C ALA A 69 11.48 -10.08 4.30
N THR A 70 11.00 -10.09 5.53
CA THR A 70 11.80 -9.90 6.76
C THR A 70 12.91 -10.94 6.94
N ASP A 71 12.81 -12.09 6.26
CA ASP A 71 13.80 -13.17 6.23
C ASP A 71 14.83 -13.04 5.09
N GLY A 72 14.84 -11.92 4.36
CA GLY A 72 15.73 -11.67 3.23
C GLY A 72 15.34 -12.39 1.93
N LYS A 73 14.30 -13.23 1.94
CA LYS A 73 13.82 -13.91 0.73
C LYS A 73 12.92 -12.99 -0.07
N LYS A 74 13.11 -12.94 -1.39
CA LYS A 74 12.19 -12.27 -2.30
C LYS A 74 10.95 -13.14 -2.48
N ARG A 75 9.77 -12.54 -2.31
CA ARG A 75 8.48 -13.19 -2.58
C ARG A 75 7.60 -12.25 -3.38
N LYS A 76 6.70 -12.83 -4.18
CA LYS A 76 5.62 -12.08 -4.82
C LYS A 76 4.59 -11.71 -3.75
N ILE A 77 4.47 -10.42 -3.48
CA ILE A 77 3.54 -9.85 -2.51
C ILE A 77 2.48 -9.07 -3.28
N GLN A 78 1.24 -9.13 -2.83
CA GLN A 78 0.19 -8.25 -3.34
C GLN A 78 0.50 -6.81 -2.96
N ALA A 79 0.70 -5.98 -3.96
CA ALA A 79 1.05 -4.59 -3.81
C ALA A 79 0.18 -3.70 -4.70
N ALA A 80 0.07 -2.43 -4.32
CA ALA A 80 -0.65 -1.42 -5.07
C ALA A 80 0.16 -0.14 -5.15
N THR A 81 -0.09 0.65 -6.19
CA THR A 81 0.43 2.03 -6.29
C THR A 81 -0.28 2.94 -5.29
N THR A 82 0.18 4.17 -5.13
CA THR A 82 -0.49 5.19 -4.30
C THR A 82 -1.97 5.35 -4.67
N GLU A 83 -2.27 5.42 -5.98
CA GLU A 83 -3.64 5.51 -6.50
C GLU A 83 -4.47 4.27 -6.11
N GLY A 84 -3.90 3.08 -6.30
CA GLY A 84 -4.55 1.84 -5.91
C GLY A 84 -4.82 1.76 -4.41
N LEU A 85 -3.88 2.25 -3.58
CA LEU A 85 -4.09 2.35 -2.14
C LEU A 85 -5.23 3.29 -1.79
N PHE A 86 -5.33 4.48 -2.41
CA PHE A 86 -6.46 5.37 -2.16
C PHE A 86 -7.80 4.72 -2.49
N ARG A 87 -7.87 3.95 -3.59
CA ARG A 87 -9.08 3.19 -3.93
C ARG A 87 -9.40 2.12 -2.88
N ILE A 88 -8.41 1.37 -2.41
CA ILE A 88 -8.60 0.35 -1.34
C ILE A 88 -9.07 1.01 -0.05
N ILE A 89 -8.45 2.13 0.35
CA ILE A 89 -8.75 2.82 1.60
C ILE A 89 -10.20 3.32 1.65
N GLN A 90 -10.81 3.68 0.52
CA GLN A 90 -12.23 4.05 0.47
C GLN A 90 -13.16 2.93 0.98
N SER A 91 -12.76 1.66 0.84
CA SER A 91 -13.53 0.49 1.28
C SER A 91 -13.15 0.01 2.69
N VAL A 92 -12.18 0.67 3.34
CA VAL A 92 -11.71 0.36 4.70
C VAL A 92 -12.50 1.17 5.73
N THR A 93 -13.25 0.48 6.58
CA THR A 93 -14.04 1.07 7.66
C THR A 93 -13.23 1.21 8.96
N SER A 94 -12.15 1.99 8.92
CA SER A 94 -11.28 2.23 10.10
C SER A 94 -11.08 3.71 10.36
N SER A 95 -11.05 4.10 11.63
CA SER A 95 -10.69 5.46 12.05
C SER A 95 -9.25 5.84 11.66
N LYS A 96 -8.37 4.86 11.44
CA LYS A 96 -6.98 5.07 10.98
C LYS A 96 -6.86 5.41 9.49
N ALA A 97 -7.92 5.19 8.70
CA ALA A 97 -7.92 5.45 7.27
C ALA A 97 -7.61 6.91 6.94
N GLU A 98 -8.20 7.84 7.69
CA GLU A 98 -8.07 9.27 7.44
C GLU A 98 -6.66 9.80 7.80
N PRO A 99 -6.09 9.53 8.98
CA PRO A 99 -4.68 9.80 9.27
C PRO A 99 -3.71 9.17 8.26
N PHE A 100 -3.95 7.93 7.86
CA PHE A 100 -3.10 7.23 6.90
C PHE A 100 -3.12 7.88 5.51
N LYS A 101 -4.28 8.33 5.02
CA LYS A 101 -4.37 9.08 3.73
C LYS A 101 -3.51 10.34 3.75
N ARG A 102 -3.57 11.13 4.83
CA ARG A 102 -2.74 12.33 4.97
C ARG A 102 -1.26 12.01 4.98
N TRP A 103 -0.87 10.97 5.71
CA TRP A 103 0.50 10.49 5.70
C TRP A 103 0.96 10.03 4.32
N LEU A 104 0.13 9.25 3.61
CA LEU A 104 0.44 8.77 2.26
C LEU A 104 0.61 9.93 1.28
N ALA A 105 -0.22 10.97 1.39
CA ALA A 105 -0.09 12.20 0.62
C ALA A 105 1.23 12.93 0.90
N LYS A 106 1.63 13.04 2.18
CA LYS A 106 2.92 13.66 2.56
C LYS A 106 4.12 12.88 2.03
N VAL A 107 4.11 11.56 2.16
CA VAL A 107 5.14 10.66 1.60
C VAL A 107 5.21 10.73 0.07
N GLY A 108 4.10 11.05 -0.58
CA GLY A 108 4.05 11.37 -2.01
C GLY A 108 4.65 12.74 -2.33
N TYR A 109 4.30 13.76 -1.54
CA TYR A 109 4.69 15.16 -1.74
C TYR A 109 6.18 15.43 -1.51
N GLU A 110 6.78 14.84 -0.46
CA GLU A 110 8.22 14.97 -0.14
C GLU A 110 9.15 14.51 -1.28
N ARG A 111 8.61 13.93 -2.35
CA ARG A 111 9.37 13.55 -3.55
C ARG A 111 9.37 14.62 -4.64
N ILE A 112 8.26 15.33 -4.81
CA ILE A 112 8.13 16.36 -5.85
C ILE A 112 9.07 17.53 -5.53
N GLU A 113 9.20 17.87 -4.24
CA GLU A 113 10.11 18.94 -3.80
C GLU A 113 11.59 18.58 -4.01
N VAL A 114 11.96 17.31 -3.91
CA VAL A 114 13.38 16.90 -4.06
C VAL A 114 13.80 16.94 -5.54
N GLU A 115 12.95 16.49 -6.47
CA GLU A 115 13.26 16.56 -7.92
C GLU A 115 13.30 18.00 -8.46
N THR A 116 12.48 18.90 -7.89
CA THR A 116 12.42 20.31 -8.32
C THR A 116 13.55 21.17 -7.79
N LEU A 117 14.21 20.79 -6.69
CA LEU A 117 15.38 21.48 -6.13
C LEU A 117 16.72 20.91 -6.62
N SER A 118 16.72 19.77 -7.31
CA SER A 118 17.90 19.18 -7.94
C SER A 118 18.00 19.42 -9.46
N SER A 119 17.10 20.24 -10.02
CA SER A 119 17.04 20.61 -11.44
C SER A 119 17.51 22.04 -11.69
#